data_AF-A0A5C3NCT7-F1
#
_entry.id   AF-A0A5C3NCT7-F1
#
_cell.length_a   1.000
_cell.length_b   1.000
_cell.length_c   1.000
_cell.angle_alpha   90.00
_cell.angle_beta   90.00
_cell.angle_gamma   90.00
#
_symmetry.space_group_name_H-M   'P 1'
#
loop_
_entity.id
_entity.type
_entity.pdbx_description
1 polymer ?
#
loop_
_entity_poly.entity_id
_entity_poly.type
_entity_poly.pdbx_seq_one_letter_code
_entity_poly.pdbx_strand_id
1 'polypeptide(L)'
;MPKPDPDEPNAFPFPAPPPSIQLTPLFGSASSEHIRTLHSLYASQVATIVWTMEAEHAVDALPRRRVIVGIALKNRSGSDDGSSKLTEDERAVFHGVMRTIQGMLTRS
;
A
#
# COMPACT_ATOMS: atom_id res chain seq x y z
N MET A 1 -2.88 -8.48 17.48
CA MET A 1 -2.50 -7.14 17.01
C MET A 1 -0.99 -7.11 16.80
N PRO A 2 -0.47 -6.57 15.69
CA PRO A 2 0.96 -6.36 15.54
C PRO A 2 1.44 -5.43 16.65
N LYS A 3 2.60 -5.72 17.25
CA LYS A 3 3.18 -4.84 18.28
C LYS A 3 3.73 -3.58 17.61
N PRO A 4 3.48 -2.38 18.15
CA PRO A 4 4.15 -1.18 17.69
C PRO A 4 5.66 -1.33 17.91
N ASP A 5 6.43 -0.95 16.90
CA ASP A 5 7.89 -1.01 16.91
C ASP A 5 8.42 0.00 17.95
N PRO A 6 9.24 -0.41 18.93
CA PRO A 6 9.74 0.48 19.98
C PRO A 6 10.57 1.66 19.44
N ASP A 7 11.10 1.56 18.22
CA ASP A 7 11.89 2.62 17.58
C ASP A 7 11.02 3.71 16.88
N GLU A 8 9.71 3.48 16.71
CA GLU A 8 8.78 4.47 16.17
C GLU A 8 7.51 4.62 17.05
N PRO A 9 7.61 5.23 18.25
CA PRO A 9 6.51 5.33 19.21
C PRO A 9 5.29 6.14 18.73
N ASN A 10 5.42 6.86 17.62
CA ASN A 10 4.34 7.64 16.97
C ASN A 10 3.96 7.10 15.58
N ALA A 11 4.44 5.92 15.18
CA ALA A 11 3.98 5.31 13.94
C ALA A 11 2.53 4.87 14.12
N PHE A 12 1.59 5.62 13.53
CA PHE A 12 0.24 5.10 13.32
C PHE A 12 0.35 3.83 12.47
N PRO A 13 -0.01 2.65 13.00
CA PRO A 13 0.09 1.43 12.24
C PRO A 13 -0.87 1.52 11.05
N PHE A 14 -0.38 1.21 9.85
CA PHE A 14 -1.25 1.17 8.68
C PHE A 14 -2.32 0.08 8.88
N PRO A 15 -3.56 0.29 8.40
CA PRO A 15 -4.58 -0.74 8.47
C PRO A 15 -4.12 -1.97 7.69
N ALA A 16 -4.30 -3.15 8.27
CA ALA A 16 -3.92 -4.40 7.61
C ALA A 16 -4.91 -4.69 6.45
N PRO A 17 -4.41 -5.06 5.26
CA PRO A 17 -5.28 -5.39 4.14
C PRO A 17 -6.14 -6.62 4.48
N PRO A 18 -7.43 -6.62 4.14
CA PRO A 18 -8.31 -7.74 4.44
C PRO A 18 -7.83 -8.99 3.67
N PRO A 19 -7.89 -10.19 4.28
CA PRO A 19 -7.40 -11.41 3.66
C PRO A 19 -8.19 -11.81 2.40
N SER A 20 -9.40 -11.25 2.24
CA SER A 20 -10.28 -11.45 1.09
C SER A 20 -10.16 -10.36 0.02
N ILE A 21 -9.16 -9.46 0.09
CA ILE A 21 -8.97 -8.43 -0.94
C ILE A 21 -8.70 -9.08 -2.31
N GLN A 22 -9.49 -8.70 -3.31
CA GLN A 22 -9.30 -9.14 -4.68
C GLN A 22 -8.69 -8.00 -5.49
N LEU A 23 -7.48 -8.21 -5.98
CA LEU A 23 -6.82 -7.30 -6.91
C LEU A 23 -7.03 -7.78 -8.33
N THR A 24 -7.62 -6.93 -9.17
CA THR A 24 -7.78 -7.20 -10.60
C THR A 24 -6.86 -6.25 -11.37
N PRO A 25 -5.78 -6.74 -12.00
CA PRO A 25 -4.96 -5.93 -12.88
C PRO A 25 -5.80 -5.46 -14.07
N LEU A 26 -5.88 -4.14 -14.27
CA LEU A 26 -6.66 -3.55 -15.39
C LEU A 26 -5.78 -3.25 -16.60
N PHE A 27 -4.58 -2.70 -16.37
CA PHE A 27 -3.66 -2.26 -17.42
C PHE A 27 -2.20 -2.51 -17.02
N GLY A 28 -1.36 -2.78 -18.02
CA GLY A 28 0.08 -2.98 -17.85
C GLY A 28 0.48 -4.41 -17.47
N SER A 29 1.64 -4.85 -17.96
CA SER A 29 2.31 -6.06 -17.50
C SER A 29 3.53 -5.66 -16.66
N ALA A 30 3.71 -6.32 -15.52
CA ALA A 30 4.95 -6.17 -14.76
C ALA A 30 6.09 -6.84 -15.53
N SER A 31 7.23 -6.17 -15.65
CA SER A 31 8.41 -6.70 -16.34
C SER A 31 9.08 -7.87 -15.61
N SER A 32 8.79 -8.06 -14.31
CA SER A 32 9.29 -9.16 -13.49
C SER A 32 8.28 -9.57 -12.40
N GLU A 33 8.46 -10.75 -11.84
CA GLU A 33 7.64 -11.26 -10.72
C GLU A 33 7.78 -10.37 -9.47
N HIS A 34 8.98 -9.86 -9.21
CA HIS A 34 9.23 -8.90 -8.12
C HIS A 34 8.39 -7.63 -8.27
N ILE A 35 8.41 -7.02 -9.47
CA ILE A 35 7.61 -5.82 -9.76
C ILE A 35 6.10 -6.12 -9.67
N ARG A 36 5.66 -7.31 -10.09
CA ARG A 36 4.26 -7.74 -9.94
C ARG A 36 3.85 -7.84 -8.47
N THR A 37 4.74 -8.35 -7.63
CA THR A 37 4.54 -8.47 -6.19
C THR A 37 4.47 -7.10 -5.54
N LEU A 38 5.40 -6.20 -5.89
CA LEU A 38 5.36 -4.80 -5.45
C LEU A 38 4.07 -4.10 -5.88
N HIS A 39 3.64 -4.22 -7.14
CA HIS A 39 2.37 -3.64 -7.58
C HIS A 39 1.19 -4.13 -6.73
N SER A 40 1.16 -5.43 -6.43
CA SER A 40 0.11 -6.03 -5.61
C SER A 40 0.13 -5.52 -4.16
N LEU A 41 1.32 -5.38 -3.56
CA LEU A 41 1.50 -4.85 -2.20
C LEU A 41 1.10 -3.38 -2.10
N TYR A 42 1.53 -2.54 -3.04
CA TYR A 42 1.15 -1.14 -3.06
C TYR A 42 -0.36 -1.00 -3.30
N ALA A 43 -0.93 -1.74 -4.26
CA ALA A 43 -2.36 -1.65 -4.56
C ALA A 43 -3.24 -2.10 -3.40
N SER A 44 -2.91 -3.21 -2.73
CA SER A 44 -3.69 -3.69 -1.59
C SER A 44 -3.64 -2.73 -0.41
N GLN A 45 -2.46 -2.19 -0.10
CA GLN A 45 -2.28 -1.30 1.04
C GLN A 45 -2.97 0.04 0.80
N VAL A 46 -2.81 0.63 -0.39
CA VAL A 46 -3.49 1.89 -0.75
C VAL A 46 -5.00 1.70 -0.73
N ALA A 47 -5.51 0.64 -1.35
CA ALA A 47 -6.95 0.35 -1.34
C ALA A 47 -7.49 0.22 0.09
N THR A 48 -6.73 -0.41 0.99
CA THR A 48 -7.11 -0.57 2.40
C THR A 48 -7.12 0.76 3.14
N ILE A 49 -6.11 1.61 2.95
CA ILE A 49 -6.06 2.93 3.57
C ILE A 49 -7.25 3.77 3.13
N VAL A 50 -7.51 3.86 1.81
CA VAL A 50 -8.65 4.59 1.27
C VAL A 50 -9.97 4.04 1.82
N TRP A 51 -10.15 2.72 1.79
CA TRP A 51 -11.37 2.07 2.26
C TRP A 51 -11.64 2.31 3.75
N THR A 52 -10.62 2.23 4.61
CA THR A 52 -10.77 2.45 6.05
C THR A 52 -11.03 3.92 6.36
N MET A 53 -10.30 4.83 5.73
CA MET A 53 -10.42 6.26 6.04
C MET A 53 -11.69 6.88 5.46
N GLU A 54 -12.16 6.46 4.28
CA GLU A 54 -13.47 6.89 3.77
C GLU A 54 -14.62 6.39 4.66
N ALA A 55 -14.49 5.21 5.26
CA ALA A 55 -15.50 4.67 6.17
C ALA A 55 -15.60 5.45 7.49
N GLU A 56 -14.51 6.06 7.96
CA GLU A 56 -14.49 6.85 9.20
C GLU A 56 -15.11 8.25 9.03
N HIS A 57 -15.03 8.85 7.84
CA HIS A 57 -15.52 10.22 7.59
C HIS A 57 -17.01 10.27 7.19
N ALA A 58 -17.66 9.15 6.92
CA ALA A 58 -19.02 9.13 6.38
C ALA A 58 -20.07 8.94 7.48
N VAL A 59 -20.58 10.05 8.03
CA VAL A 59 -21.70 10.10 8.99
C VAL A 59 -23.02 9.55 8.39
N ASP A 60 -23.08 9.38 7.06
CA ASP A 60 -24.19 8.80 6.27
C ASP A 60 -23.69 7.78 5.21
N ALA A 61 -22.77 6.87 5.61
CA ALA A 61 -21.99 6.01 4.71
C ALA A 61 -22.77 5.37 3.53
N LEU A 62 -22.56 5.93 2.33
CA LEU A 62 -22.79 5.25 1.05
C LEU A 62 -22.07 3.88 1.03
N PRO A 63 -22.54 2.91 0.24
CA PRO A 63 -21.90 1.61 0.14
C PRO A 63 -20.43 1.77 -0.25
N ARG A 64 -19.55 1.07 0.48
CA ARG A 64 -18.08 1.01 0.29
C ARG A 64 -17.74 0.98 -1.20
N ARG A 65 -16.97 1.98 -1.66
CA ARG A 65 -16.67 2.18 -3.07
C ARG A 65 -15.54 1.28 -3.53
N ARG A 66 -15.59 0.89 -4.81
CA ARG A 66 -14.47 0.18 -5.45
C ARG A 66 -13.32 1.17 -5.64
N VAL A 67 -12.12 0.77 -5.24
CA VAL A 67 -10.90 1.58 -5.39
C VAL A 67 -10.16 1.15 -6.64
N ILE A 68 -9.80 2.12 -7.49
CA ILE A 68 -8.94 1.92 -8.65
C ILE A 68 -7.59 2.58 -8.34
N VAL A 69 -6.50 1.82 -8.43
CA VAL A 69 -5.15 2.31 -8.13
C VAL A 69 -4.29 2.23 -9.38
N GLY A 70 -3.76 3.39 -9.82
CA GLY A 70 -2.74 3.48 -10.86
C GLY A 70 -1.36 3.65 -10.23
N ILE A 71 -0.44 2.72 -10.50
CA ILE A 71 0.91 2.72 -9.89
C ILE A 71 1.95 2.57 -11.00
N ALA A 72 2.98 3.40 -10.96
CA ALA A 72 4.15 3.30 -11.81
C ALA A 72 5.40 3.30 -10.93
N LEU A 73 6.03 2.13 -10.77
CA LEU A 73 7.27 1.98 -10.02
C LEU A 73 8.46 2.01 -10.97
N LYS A 74 9.44 2.88 -10.69
CA LYS A 74 10.71 2.88 -11.43
C LYS A 74 11.56 1.70 -10.97
N ASN A 75 12.00 0.87 -11.91
CA ASN A 75 12.99 -0.16 -11.63
C ASN A 75 14.32 0.50 -11.24
N ARG A 76 14.78 0.28 -10.01
CA ARG A 76 16.09 0.73 -9.54
C ARG A 76 17.11 -0.35 -9.92
N SER A 77 17.89 -0.09 -10.97
CA SER A 77 18.98 -0.96 -11.42
C SER A 77 19.93 -1.24 -10.25
N GLY A 78 19.92 -2.47 -9.72
CA GLY A 78 20.72 -2.88 -8.57
C GLY A 78 20.03 -3.88 -7.62
N SER A 79 18.70 -4.03 -7.71
CA SER A 79 17.94 -4.95 -6.84
C SER A 79 17.65 -6.32 -7.47
N ASP A 80 18.21 -6.62 -8.65
CA ASP A 80 17.95 -7.85 -9.41
C ASP A 80 18.90 -8.99 -9.01
N ASP A 81 19.15 -9.16 -7.71
CA ASP A 81 20.00 -10.25 -7.20
C ASP A 81 19.24 -11.59 -7.14
N GLY A 82 18.21 -11.77 -7.97
CA GLY A 82 17.37 -12.96 -8.03
C GLY A 82 16.60 -13.30 -6.75
N SER A 83 16.74 -12.49 -5.69
CA SER A 83 16.10 -12.72 -4.41
C SER A 83 14.72 -12.09 -4.39
N SER A 84 13.66 -12.88 -4.15
CA SER A 84 12.28 -12.41 -4.02
C SER A 84 12.03 -11.55 -2.75
N LYS A 85 13.09 -11.06 -2.10
CA LYS A 85 13.00 -10.29 -0.85
C LYS A 85 13.04 -8.81 -1.16
N LEU A 86 12.12 -8.07 -0.53
CA LEU A 86 12.13 -6.61 -0.53
C LEU A 86 13.42 -6.11 0.11
N THR A 87 14.09 -5.19 -0.57
CA THR A 87 15.24 -4.46 -0.04
C THR A 87 14.80 -3.50 1.06
N GLU A 88 15.72 -3.13 1.95
CA GLU A 88 15.42 -2.18 3.03
C GLU A 88 15.03 -0.81 2.46
N ASP A 89 15.64 -0.40 1.35
CA ASP A 89 15.28 0.81 0.64
C ASP A 89 13.84 0.77 0.10
N GLU A 90 13.40 -0.36 -0.48
CA GLU A 90 12.03 -0.53 -0.95
C GLU A 90 11.03 -0.49 0.20
N ARG A 91 11.38 -1.07 1.35
CA ARG A 91 10.59 -0.99 2.58
C ARG A 91 10.47 0.46 3.04
N ALA A 92 11.58 1.18 3.19
CA ALA A 92 11.57 2.58 3.61
C ALA A 92 10.73 3.46 2.68
N VAL A 93 10.86 3.28 1.36
CA VAL A 93 10.05 3.97 0.35
C VAL A 93 8.57 3.60 0.49
N PHE A 94 8.25 2.31 0.65
CA PHE A 94 6.88 1.85 0.83
C PHE A 94 6.22 2.52 2.05
N HIS A 95 6.87 2.49 3.21
CA HIS A 95 6.36 3.14 4.42
C HIS A 95 6.20 4.66 4.23
N GLY A 96 7.16 5.33 3.58
CA GLY A 96 7.07 6.76 3.27
C GLY A 96 5.88 7.12 2.38
N VAL A 97 5.64 6.32 1.33
CA VAL A 97 4.50 6.50 0.42
C VAL A 97 3.18 6.31 1.17
N MET A 98 3.03 5.24 1.96
CA MET A 98 1.80 4.97 2.69
C MET A 98 1.49 6.06 3.73
N ARG A 99 2.52 6.56 4.44
CA ARG A 99 2.40 7.67 5.39
C ARG A 99 1.95 8.96 4.70
N THR A 100 2.46 9.21 3.49
CA THR A 100 2.06 10.37 2.69
C THR A 100 0.61 10.28 2.26
N ILE A 101 0.17 9.12 1.74
CA ILE A 101 -1.22 8.89 1.32
C ILE A 101 -2.18 9.03 2.51
N GLN A 102 -1.85 8.42 3.65
CA GLN A 102 -2.63 8.55 4.87
C GLN A 102 -2.75 10.01 5.31
N GLY A 103 -1.63 10.75 5.33
CA GLY A 103 -1.63 12.17 5.70
C GLY A 103 -2.43 13.06 4.75
N MET A 104 -2.52 12.71 3.46
CA MET A 104 -3.38 13.40 2.49
C MET A 104 -4.87 13.16 2.78
N LEU A 105 -5.25 11.93 3.13
CA LEU A 105 -6.64 11.55 3.42
C LEU A 105 -7.14 12.07 4.77
N THR A 106 -6.27 12.27 5.77
CA THR A 106 -6.66 12.89 7.05
C THR A 106 -6.88 14.41 6.93
N ARG A 107 -6.35 15.04 5.88
CA ARG A 107 -6.48 16.50 5.65
C ARG A 107 -7.63 16.88 4.72
N SER A 108 -8.29 15.89 4.11
CA SER A 108 -9.43 16.07 3.21
C SER A 108 -10.74 16.11 3.96
#